data_AF-A0AAE6BAW1-F1
#
_entry.id   AF-A0AAE6BAW1-F1
#
_cell.length_a   1.000
_cell.length_b   1.000
_cell.length_c   1.000
_cell.angle_alpha   90.00
_cell.angle_beta   90.00
_cell.angle_gamma   90.00
#
_symmetry.space_group_name_H-M   'P 1'
#
loop_
_entity.id
_entity.type
_entity.pdbx_description
1 polymer ?
#
loop_
_entity_poly.entity_id
_entity_poly.type
_entity_poly.pdbx_seq_one_letter_code
_entity_poly.pdbx_strand_id
1 'polypeptide(L)'
;MQNRTAKFAGLVIVAALCAFPAFSAEIEVKMLNKGSDGQAMVFEPATVKAAIGDVITFVPVDKGHDAAAVKDMIPEGVAEFKGKMNEAVKVTVEKEGAYVVKCTPHLGMGMVALVVVGDATPANLDAVKNGKLPKKARDRLNEEIAKLGL
;
A
#
# COMPACT_ATOMS: atom_id res chain seq x y z
N MET A 1 53.40 37.10 37.61
CA MET A 1 51.96 37.35 37.84
C MET A 1 51.19 36.86 36.61
N GLN A 2 50.02 36.27 36.87
CA GLN A 2 49.11 35.49 36.01
C GLN A 2 48.91 36.00 34.55
N ASN A 3 48.96 35.13 33.53
CA ASN A 3 47.83 34.48 32.83
C ASN A 3 46.73 35.47 32.38
N ARG A 4 46.22 35.52 31.14
CA ARG A 4 45.46 34.45 30.46
C ARG A 4 45.32 34.77 28.95
N THR A 5 45.82 33.89 28.09
CA THR A 5 45.37 33.81 26.68
C THR A 5 44.05 33.03 26.63
N ALA A 6 42.94 33.73 26.42
CA ALA A 6 41.65 33.10 26.21
C ALA A 6 41.60 32.51 24.78
N LYS A 7 41.91 31.22 24.65
CA LYS A 7 41.59 30.44 23.46
C LYS A 7 40.08 30.21 23.45
N PHE A 8 39.34 30.91 22.58
CA PHE A 8 37.97 30.55 22.25
C PHE A 8 38.00 29.23 21.47
N ALA A 9 37.80 28.12 22.19
CA ALA A 9 37.52 26.84 21.58
C ALA A 9 36.08 26.87 21.05
N GLY A 10 35.93 26.98 19.72
CA GLY A 10 34.63 26.86 19.07
C GLY A 10 34.04 25.47 19.32
N LEU A 11 32.90 25.43 20.01
CA LEU A 11 32.10 24.22 20.19
C LEU A 11 31.43 23.90 18.84
N VAL A 12 32.01 22.99 18.07
CA VAL A 12 31.33 22.39 16.91
C VAL A 12 30.26 21.45 17.48
N ILE A 13 29.00 21.90 17.50
CA ILE A 13 27.86 21.03 17.74
C ILE A 13 27.70 20.16 16.49
N VAL A 14 28.28 18.96 16.52
CA VAL A 14 27.95 17.90 15.55
C VAL A 14 26.54 17.44 15.89
N ALA A 15 25.56 17.94 15.14
CA ALA A 15 24.21 17.37 15.15
C ALA A 15 24.31 15.96 14.56
N ALA A 16 24.45 14.96 15.43
CA ALA A 16 24.32 13.57 15.04
C ALA A 16 22.90 13.36 14.52
N LEU A 17 22.74 13.26 13.20
CA LEU A 17 21.53 12.70 12.61
C LEU A 17 21.45 11.25 13.08
N CYS A 18 20.71 10.99 14.15
CA CYS A 18 20.28 9.65 14.49
C CYS A 18 19.37 9.17 13.36
N ALA A 19 19.92 8.38 12.43
CA ALA A 19 19.13 7.59 11.51
C ALA A 19 18.40 6.54 12.35
N PHE A 20 17.14 6.80 12.68
CA PHE A 20 16.27 5.78 13.24
C PHE A 20 16.13 4.67 12.18
N PRO A 21 16.22 3.39 12.55
CA PRO A 21 15.89 2.32 11.62
C PRO A 21 14.42 2.50 11.19
N ALA A 22 14.20 2.66 9.89
CA ALA A 22 12.85 2.59 9.33
C ALA A 22 12.38 1.14 9.47
N PHE A 23 11.52 0.87 10.46
CA PHE A 23 10.85 -0.41 10.55
C PHE A 23 9.77 -0.46 9.46
N SER A 24 9.88 -1.46 8.59
CA SER A 24 8.80 -1.86 7.69
C SER A 24 7.62 -2.34 8.53
N ALA A 25 6.44 -1.74 8.34
CA ALA A 25 5.21 -2.19 8.98
C ALA A 25 4.66 -3.44 8.28
N GLU A 26 4.10 -4.37 9.05
CA GLU A 26 3.24 -5.43 8.50
C GLU A 26 1.78 -4.97 8.58
N ILE A 27 1.12 -4.87 7.42
CA ILE A 27 -0.27 -4.45 7.29
C ILE A 27 -1.10 -5.64 6.81
N GLU A 28 -2.10 -6.05 7.59
CA GLU A 28 -3.00 -7.13 7.20
C GLU A 28 -4.19 -6.63 6.37
N VAL A 29 -4.52 -7.36 5.30
CA VAL A 29 -5.74 -7.18 4.51
C VAL A 29 -6.47 -8.52 4.43
N LYS A 30 -7.68 -8.58 4.97
CA LYS A 30 -8.51 -9.79 5.00
C LYS A 30 -9.23 -9.98 3.68
N MET A 31 -9.38 -11.23 3.25
CA MET A 31 -10.18 -11.62 2.09
C MET A 31 -11.43 -12.34 2.57
N LEU A 32 -12.60 -11.75 2.33
CA LEU A 32 -13.86 -12.12 2.96
C LEU A 32 -14.97 -12.33 1.92
N ASN A 33 -15.83 -13.29 2.21
CA ASN A 33 -17.09 -13.48 1.51
C ASN A 33 -18.07 -12.33 1.77
N LYS A 34 -18.05 -11.78 3.00
CA LYS A 34 -18.87 -10.65 3.41
C LYS A 34 -18.11 -9.74 4.38
N GLY A 35 -18.01 -8.45 4.05
CA GLY A 35 -17.37 -7.44 4.89
C GLY A 35 -18.22 -7.04 6.09
N SER A 36 -17.60 -6.29 6.99
CA SER A 36 -18.26 -5.69 8.16
C SER A 36 -19.41 -4.73 7.79
N ASP A 37 -19.34 -4.11 6.62
CA ASP A 37 -20.39 -3.26 6.03
C ASP A 37 -21.50 -4.04 5.30
N GLY A 38 -21.42 -5.38 5.31
CA GLY A 38 -22.36 -6.28 4.67
C GLY A 38 -22.16 -6.49 3.18
N GLN A 39 -21.16 -5.86 2.56
CA GLN A 39 -20.85 -6.05 1.16
C GLN A 39 -20.24 -7.43 0.91
N ALA A 40 -20.65 -8.09 -0.18
CA ALA A 40 -20.10 -9.37 -0.58
C ALA A 40 -18.75 -9.22 -1.32
N MET A 41 -17.87 -10.21 -1.16
CA MET A 41 -16.58 -10.39 -1.82
C MET A 41 -15.69 -9.14 -1.71
N VAL A 42 -15.03 -9.00 -0.56
CA VAL A 42 -14.29 -7.78 -0.22
C VAL A 42 -12.90 -8.09 0.30
N PHE A 43 -12.00 -7.14 0.07
CA PHE A 43 -10.81 -6.97 0.88
C PHE A 43 -11.14 -6.05 2.05
N GLU A 44 -10.63 -6.34 3.25
CA GLU A 44 -10.86 -5.51 4.44
C GLU A 44 -9.55 -5.31 5.23
N PRO A 45 -9.02 -4.07 5.30
CA PRO A 45 -9.54 -2.87 4.65
C PRO A 45 -9.37 -2.90 3.12
N ALA A 46 -10.30 -2.27 2.39
CA ALA A 46 -10.21 -2.13 0.93
C ALA A 46 -9.27 -1.00 0.48
N THR A 47 -8.94 -0.08 1.39
CA THR A 47 -7.95 0.98 1.18
C THR A 47 -6.85 0.88 2.21
N VAL A 48 -5.60 0.94 1.75
CA VAL A 48 -4.40 0.92 2.61
C VAL A 48 -3.50 2.09 2.25
N LYS A 49 -3.02 2.82 3.25
CA LYS A 49 -1.85 3.71 3.12
C LYS A 49 -0.64 2.99 3.69
N ALA A 50 0.48 3.04 2.98
CA ALA A 50 1.72 2.36 3.35
C ALA A 50 2.93 3.25 3.06
N ALA A 51 4.05 2.97 3.73
CA ALA A 51 5.35 3.53 3.41
C ALA A 51 6.14 2.59 2.49
N ILE A 52 7.16 3.13 1.82
CA ILE A 52 8.10 2.31 1.04
C ILE A 52 8.75 1.29 1.97
N GLY A 53 8.72 0.03 1.56
CA GLY A 53 9.29 -1.11 2.28
C GLY A 53 8.30 -1.83 3.19
N ASP A 54 7.10 -1.29 3.44
CA ASP A 54 6.05 -1.98 4.19
C ASP A 54 5.64 -3.29 3.52
N VAL A 55 5.13 -4.23 4.31
CA VAL A 55 4.66 -5.54 3.86
C VAL A 55 3.14 -5.62 4.02
N ILE A 56 2.44 -5.74 2.90
CA ILE A 56 0.99 -5.98 2.89
C ILE A 56 0.76 -7.49 2.85
N THR A 57 0.09 -8.03 3.87
CA THR A 57 -0.27 -9.46 3.95
C THR A 57 -1.75 -9.64 3.66
N PHE A 58 -2.08 -10.22 2.52
CA PHE A 58 -3.45 -10.59 2.17
C PHE A 58 -3.78 -11.95 2.78
N VAL A 59 -4.74 -12.00 3.70
CA VAL A 59 -5.09 -13.21 4.49
C VAL A 59 -6.45 -13.76 4.06
N PRO A 60 -6.54 -15.03 3.60
CA PRO A 60 -7.80 -15.68 3.26
C PRO A 60 -8.54 -16.09 4.54
N VAL A 61 -9.33 -15.17 5.11
CA VAL A 61 -10.19 -15.47 6.25
C VAL A 61 -11.29 -16.44 5.83
N ASP A 62 -11.88 -16.19 4.65
CA ASP A 62 -12.77 -17.12 3.98
C ASP A 62 -12.06 -17.87 2.85
N LYS A 63 -12.56 -19.06 2.51
CA LYS A 63 -12.10 -19.81 1.33
C LYS A 63 -12.70 -19.23 0.05
N GLY A 64 -11.98 -19.35 -1.05
CA GLY A 64 -12.37 -18.91 -2.39
C GLY A 64 -11.65 -17.64 -2.86
N HIS A 65 -10.67 -17.16 -2.11
CA HIS A 65 -9.98 -15.90 -2.42
C HIS A 65 -8.49 -16.09 -2.73
N ASP A 66 -8.01 -15.23 -3.62
CA ASP A 66 -6.62 -14.93 -3.88
C ASP A 66 -6.44 -13.41 -3.89
N ALA A 67 -5.19 -12.95 -3.93
CA ALA A 67 -4.83 -11.56 -4.18
C ALA A 67 -3.81 -11.49 -5.30
N ALA A 68 -4.06 -10.64 -6.29
CA ALA A 68 -3.20 -10.46 -7.45
C ALA A 68 -3.17 -8.99 -7.88
N ALA A 69 -2.04 -8.57 -8.44
CA ALA A 69 -1.95 -7.26 -9.07
C ALA A 69 -2.94 -7.15 -10.24
N VAL A 70 -3.55 -5.97 -10.40
CA VAL A 70 -4.21 -5.62 -11.65
C VAL A 70 -3.15 -5.09 -12.60
N LYS A 71 -2.97 -5.78 -13.73
CA LYS A 71 -2.05 -5.40 -14.80
C LYS A 71 -2.27 -3.92 -15.19
N ASP A 72 -1.16 -3.21 -15.39
CA ASP A 72 -1.11 -1.79 -15.77
C ASP A 72 -1.73 -0.81 -14.73
N MET A 73 -2.06 -1.28 -13.52
CA MET A 73 -2.59 -0.46 -12.41
C MET A 73 -1.74 -0.60 -11.14
N ILE A 74 -0.45 -0.84 -11.33
CA ILE A 74 0.61 -0.79 -10.32
C ILE A 74 1.73 0.13 -10.82
N PRO A 75 2.66 0.62 -9.97
CA PRO A 75 3.72 1.51 -10.43
C PRO A 75 4.63 0.85 -11.47
N GLU A 76 5.17 1.65 -12.38
CA GLU A 76 6.02 1.16 -13.47
C GLU A 76 7.28 0.44 -12.94
N GLY A 77 7.60 -0.68 -13.59
CA GLY A 77 8.75 -1.52 -13.21
C GLY A 77 8.63 -2.21 -11.85
N VAL A 78 7.42 -2.28 -11.28
CA VAL A 78 7.09 -3.22 -10.21
C VAL A 78 6.70 -4.55 -10.85
N ALA A 79 7.20 -5.66 -10.31
CA ALA A 79 6.81 -6.99 -10.76
C ALA A 79 5.33 -7.27 -10.41
N GLU A 80 4.58 -7.82 -11.37
CA GLU A 80 3.24 -8.33 -11.08
C GLU A 80 3.32 -9.48 -10.07
N PHE A 81 2.38 -9.55 -9.13
CA PHE A 81 2.24 -10.67 -8.20
C PHE A 81 0.87 -11.34 -8.35
N LYS A 82 0.83 -12.63 -8.02
CA LYS A 82 -0.40 -13.40 -7.90
C LYS A 82 -0.24 -14.46 -6.82
N GLY A 83 -1.01 -14.32 -5.74
CA GLY A 83 -1.14 -15.32 -4.69
C GLY A 83 -1.84 -16.58 -5.17
N LYS A 84 -1.63 -17.69 -4.46
CA LYS A 84 -2.39 -18.92 -4.67
C LYS A 84 -3.76 -18.82 -3.99
N MET A 85 -4.71 -19.57 -4.51
CA MET A 85 -6.05 -19.66 -3.93
C MET A 85 -6.00 -20.20 -2.50
N ASN A 86 -6.70 -19.55 -1.57
CA ASN A 86 -6.75 -19.92 -0.14
C ASN A 86 -5.41 -19.87 0.60
N GLU A 87 -4.39 -19.22 0.03
CA GLU A 87 -3.11 -19.01 0.71
C GLU A 87 -2.90 -17.52 0.99
N ALA A 88 -2.24 -17.22 2.11
CA ALA A 88 -1.81 -15.86 2.38
C ALA A 88 -0.71 -15.46 1.40
N VAL A 89 -0.72 -14.21 0.95
CA VAL A 89 0.37 -13.64 0.14
C VAL A 89 0.89 -12.37 0.79
N LYS A 90 2.22 -12.31 0.93
CA LYS A 90 2.93 -11.13 1.41
C LYS A 90 3.49 -10.34 0.23
N VAL A 91 3.25 -9.04 0.21
CA VAL A 91 3.69 -8.13 -0.84
C VAL A 91 4.44 -6.97 -0.20
N THR A 92 5.76 -6.92 -0.41
CA THR A 92 6.56 -5.75 -0.04
C THR A 92 6.35 -4.65 -1.05
N VAL A 93 5.99 -3.45 -0.60
CA VAL A 93 5.76 -2.29 -1.47
C VAL A 93 6.99 -1.40 -1.55
N GLU A 94 7.83 -1.64 -2.57
CA GLU A 94 9.15 -1.00 -2.67
C GLU A 94 9.18 0.30 -3.50
N LYS A 95 8.06 0.69 -4.11
CA LYS A 95 7.97 1.92 -4.90
C LYS A 95 6.76 2.75 -4.48
N GLU A 96 6.91 4.06 -4.58
CA GLU A 96 5.78 4.97 -4.40
C GLU A 96 4.73 4.78 -5.51
N GLY A 97 3.49 5.07 -5.17
CA GLY A 97 2.37 5.06 -6.11
C GLY A 97 1.19 4.21 -5.65
N ALA A 98 0.25 4.01 -6.57
CA ALA A 98 -0.97 3.28 -6.32
C ALA A 98 -0.87 1.85 -6.87
N TYR A 99 -1.25 0.88 -6.05
CA TYR A 99 -1.29 -0.54 -6.39
C TYR A 99 -2.74 -1.01 -6.29
N VAL A 100 -3.33 -1.37 -7.42
CA VAL A 100 -4.65 -1.98 -7.44
C VAL A 100 -4.51 -3.50 -7.37
N VAL A 101 -5.17 -4.07 -6.37
CA VAL A 101 -5.17 -5.52 -6.11
C VAL A 101 -6.56 -6.06 -6.38
N LYS A 102 -6.64 -7.24 -6.96
CA LYS A 102 -7.89 -7.96 -7.24
C LYS A 102 -7.88 -9.35 -6.64
N CYS A 103 -9.08 -9.87 -6.38
CA CYS A 103 -9.30 -11.31 -6.32
C CYS A 103 -9.72 -11.81 -7.71
N THR A 104 -9.00 -12.77 -8.26
CA THR A 104 -9.18 -13.29 -9.61
C THR A 104 -10.61 -13.80 -9.88
N PRO A 105 -11.18 -14.75 -9.09
CA PRO A 105 -12.54 -15.23 -9.32
C PRO A 105 -13.62 -14.19 -9.05
N HIS A 106 -13.35 -13.20 -8.20
CA HIS A 106 -14.36 -12.26 -7.70
C HIS A 106 -14.21 -10.83 -8.21
N LEU A 107 -13.32 -10.59 -9.18
CA LEU A 107 -13.15 -9.27 -9.79
C LEU A 107 -14.46 -8.75 -10.40
N GLY A 108 -15.21 -9.60 -11.10
CA GLY A 108 -16.52 -9.23 -11.66
C GLY A 108 -17.55 -8.82 -10.59
N MET A 109 -17.37 -9.32 -9.36
CA MET A 109 -18.22 -9.01 -8.21
C MET A 109 -17.75 -7.78 -7.43
N GLY A 110 -16.62 -7.18 -7.83
CA GLY A 110 -16.08 -5.95 -7.26
C GLY A 110 -15.02 -6.17 -6.18
N MET A 111 -14.41 -7.35 -6.09
CA MET A 111 -13.38 -7.61 -5.08
C MET A 111 -12.04 -6.99 -5.49
N VAL A 112 -11.82 -5.74 -5.09
CA VAL A 112 -10.62 -4.96 -5.33
C VAL A 112 -10.17 -4.22 -4.06
N ALA A 113 -8.88 -3.95 -3.97
CA ALA A 113 -8.28 -3.08 -2.96
C ALA A 113 -7.34 -2.06 -3.61
N LEU A 114 -7.17 -0.92 -2.96
CA LEU A 114 -6.23 0.14 -3.32
C LEU A 114 -5.19 0.28 -2.22
N VAL A 115 -3.92 0.05 -2.55
CA VAL A 115 -2.79 0.38 -1.67
C VAL A 115 -2.10 1.61 -2.24
N VAL A 116 -1.95 2.67 -1.44
CA VAL A 116 -1.21 3.89 -1.80
C VAL A 116 0.06 3.96 -0.96
N VAL A 117 1.18 4.06 -1.65
CA VAL A 117 2.52 4.03 -1.05
C VAL A 117 3.16 5.40 -1.19
N GLY A 118 3.57 5.98 -0.06
CA GLY A 118 4.09 7.35 0.03
C GLY A 118 3.02 8.40 0.32
N ASP A 119 3.46 9.64 0.58
CA ASP A 119 2.60 10.75 0.99
C ASP A 119 2.07 11.60 -0.17
N ALA A 120 2.75 11.56 -1.32
CA ALA A 120 2.38 12.32 -2.49
C ALA A 120 1.23 11.66 -3.28
N THR A 121 0.53 12.46 -4.09
CA THR A 121 -0.43 11.93 -5.07
C THR A 121 0.29 10.92 -5.99
N PRO A 122 -0.21 9.68 -6.14
CA PRO A 122 0.43 8.67 -6.97
C PRO A 122 0.66 9.14 -8.41
N ALA A 123 1.89 9.04 -8.90
CA ALA A 123 2.21 9.41 -10.28
C ALA A 123 1.44 8.57 -11.32
N ASN A 124 1.05 7.34 -10.96
CA ASN A 124 0.26 6.45 -11.81
C ASN A 124 -1.26 6.54 -11.58
N LEU A 125 -1.75 7.59 -10.89
CA LEU A 125 -3.17 7.73 -10.57
C LEU A 125 -4.07 7.78 -11.81
N ASP A 126 -3.62 8.39 -12.91
CA ASP A 126 -4.39 8.42 -14.16
C ASP A 126 -4.59 7.02 -14.76
N ALA A 127 -3.56 6.17 -14.70
CA ALA A 127 -3.69 4.77 -15.11
C ALA A 127 -4.69 4.03 -14.21
N VAL A 128 -4.68 4.32 -12.90
CA VAL A 128 -5.61 3.75 -11.94
C VAL A 128 -7.06 4.21 -12.17
N LYS A 129 -7.27 5.49 -12.51
CA LYS A 129 -8.61 6.04 -12.80
C LYS A 129 -9.18 5.53 -14.13
N ASN A 130 -8.33 5.34 -15.13
CA ASN A 130 -8.76 4.99 -16.49
C ASN A 130 -8.63 3.50 -16.84
N GLY A 131 -7.97 2.70 -16.01
CA GLY A 131 -7.75 1.26 -16.25
C GLY A 131 -9.06 0.49 -16.47
N LYS A 132 -9.03 -0.55 -17.31
CA LYS A 132 -10.23 -1.32 -17.62
C LYS A 132 -10.54 -2.32 -16.49
N LEU A 133 -11.71 -2.17 -15.89
CA LEU A 133 -12.23 -3.06 -14.85
C LEU A 133 -13.71 -3.38 -15.12
N PRO A 134 -14.24 -4.53 -14.64
CA PRO A 134 -15.68 -4.74 -14.59
C PRO A 134 -16.37 -3.61 -13.81
N LYS A 135 -17.60 -3.25 -14.21
CA LYS A 135 -18.31 -2.08 -13.69
C LYS A 135 -18.28 -2.00 -12.16
N LYS A 136 -18.64 -3.09 -11.46
CA LYS A 136 -18.70 -3.10 -9.99
C LYS A 136 -17.33 -2.94 -9.32
N ALA A 137 -16.26 -3.47 -9.92
CA ALA A 137 -14.89 -3.25 -9.44
C ALA A 137 -14.43 -1.81 -9.68
N ARG A 138 -14.79 -1.22 -10.82
CA ARG A 138 -14.53 0.20 -11.11
C ARG A 138 -15.25 1.10 -10.11
N ASP A 139 -16.53 0.85 -9.84
CA ASP A 139 -17.33 1.64 -8.90
C ASP A 139 -16.70 1.61 -7.49
N ARG A 140 -16.37 0.42 -6.97
CA ARG A 140 -15.70 0.29 -5.66
C ARG A 140 -14.30 0.92 -5.63
N LEU A 141 -13.50 0.74 -6.68
CA LEU A 141 -12.19 1.39 -6.73
C LEU A 141 -12.32 2.92 -6.71
N ASN A 142 -13.32 3.48 -7.39
CA ASN A 142 -13.56 4.92 -7.36
C ASN A 142 -13.96 5.41 -5.95
N GLU A 143 -14.73 4.63 -5.20
CA GLU A 143 -15.04 4.91 -3.78
C GLU A 143 -13.76 4.93 -2.93
N GLU A 144 -12.87 3.94 -3.11
CA GLU A 144 -11.59 3.87 -2.41
C GLU A 144 -10.66 5.05 -2.77
N ILE A 145 -10.60 5.44 -4.04
CA ILE A 145 -9.87 6.64 -4.51
C ILE A 145 -10.43 7.90 -3.81
N ALA A 146 -11.76 8.05 -3.76
CA ALA A 146 -12.42 9.20 -3.16
C ALA A 146 -12.20 9.27 -1.64
N LYS A 147 -12.17 8.14 -0.92
CA LYS A 147 -11.85 8.09 0.53
C LYS A 147 -10.46 8.65 0.83
N LEU A 148 -9.54 8.57 -0.13
CA LEU A 148 -8.19 9.13 -0.01
C LEU A 148 -8.08 10.58 -0.48
N GLY A 149 -9.15 11.16 -1.03
CA GLY A 149 -9.14 12.52 -1.61
C GLY A 149 -8.30 12.61 -2.88
N LEU A 150 -8.18 11.51 -3.64
CA LEU A 150 -7.38 11.40 -4.85
C LEU A 150 -8.17 11.63 -6.14
#